data_AF-A0A0F8Y298-F1
#
_entry.id   AF-A0A0F8Y298-F1
#
_cell.length_a   1.000
_cell.length_b   1.000
_cell.length_c   1.000
_cell.angle_alpha   90.00
_cell.angle_beta   90.00
_cell.angle_gamma   90.00
#
_symmetry.space_group_name_H-M   'P 1'
#
loop_
_entity.id
_entity.type
_entity.pdbx_description
1 polymer ?
#
loop_
_entity_poly.entity_id
_entity_poly.type
_entity_poly.pdbx_seq_one_letter_code
_entity_poly.pdbx_strand_id
1 'polypeptide(L)'
;MKDYNITVTVRNNYLLTKMRELGIWTAADLWRATGVPQSTLGHYLGLLLPARMKNGEFRPAVNRLADFFRCLPEDLFPPQHLDASLPKNRGEFAVDLVDVQWLLAGPERLALPADERIAEKNVATAISEALNNLTERQMRVIQLRYGFDGGGERTYSEIGKVIGVTVECVRQIEKVALRRLRARSQSDVIRDATGELSDERFKLLHPPAVAPAEPAF
;
A
#
# COMPACT_ATOMS: atom_id res chain seq x y z
N MET A 1 16.03 6.37 10.71
CA MET A 1 16.59 7.70 10.39
C MET A 1 15.78 8.23 9.22
N LYS A 2 15.36 9.50 9.22
CA LYS A 2 14.49 10.05 8.16
C LYS A 2 15.36 10.78 7.14
N ASP A 3 15.76 10.08 6.09
CA ASP A 3 16.81 10.52 5.16
C ASP A 3 16.26 11.32 3.96
N TYR A 4 14.94 11.31 3.76
CA TYR A 4 14.30 11.92 2.58
C TYR A 4 13.25 12.94 3.00
N ASN A 5 13.19 14.08 2.28
CA ASN A 5 12.10 15.05 2.42
C ASN A 5 11.17 14.94 1.21
N ILE A 6 9.88 14.66 1.45
CA ILE A 6 8.87 14.52 0.42
C ILE A 6 7.92 15.71 0.45
N THR A 7 7.63 16.25 -0.73
CA THR A 7 6.54 17.21 -0.94
C THR A 7 5.33 16.49 -1.53
N VAL A 8 4.18 16.57 -0.86
CA VAL A 8 2.90 16.09 -1.38
C VAL A 8 2.03 17.29 -1.77
N THR A 9 1.44 17.22 -2.96
CA THR A 9 0.48 18.22 -3.45
C THR A 9 -0.84 17.53 -3.78
N VAL A 10 -1.93 18.07 -3.24
CA VAL A 10 -3.29 17.61 -3.51
C VAL A 10 -3.90 18.46 -4.61
N ARG A 11 -4.52 17.82 -5.61
CA ARG A 11 -5.21 18.48 -6.73
C ARG A 11 -6.56 17.84 -7.01
N ASN A 12 -7.47 18.64 -7.55
CA ASN A 12 -8.80 18.20 -7.97
C ASN A 12 -8.72 17.31 -9.22
N ASN A 13 -8.76 16.00 -9.02
CA ASN A 13 -8.70 15.05 -10.13
C ASN A 13 -9.96 15.03 -11.02
N TYR A 14 -11.12 15.46 -10.51
CA TYR A 14 -12.36 15.55 -11.30
C TYR A 14 -12.19 16.62 -12.38
N LEU A 15 -11.82 17.85 -11.98
CA LEU A 15 -11.50 18.93 -12.91
C LEU A 15 -10.36 18.56 -13.86
N LEU A 16 -9.26 17.97 -13.35
CA LEU A 16 -8.13 17.60 -14.21
C LEU A 16 -8.53 16.56 -15.28
N THR A 17 -9.38 15.60 -14.94
CA THR A 17 -9.88 14.61 -15.90
C THR A 17 -10.70 15.30 -17.00
N LYS A 18 -11.63 16.19 -16.62
CA LYS A 18 -12.43 16.98 -17.58
C LYS A 18 -11.59 17.92 -18.45
N MET A 19 -10.56 18.52 -17.89
CA MET A 19 -9.60 19.33 -18.65
C MET A 19 -8.86 18.48 -19.70
N ARG A 20 -8.39 17.28 -19.33
CA ARG A 20 -7.70 16.35 -20.25
C ARG A 20 -8.62 15.86 -21.37
N GLU A 21 -9.89 15.58 -21.08
CA GLU A 21 -10.89 15.19 -22.09
C GLU A 21 -11.03 16.26 -23.21
N LEU A 22 -10.85 17.54 -22.87
CA LEU A 22 -10.90 18.66 -23.82
C LEU A 22 -9.52 19.12 -24.31
N GLY A 23 -8.44 18.41 -23.96
CA GLY A 23 -7.07 18.77 -24.35
C GLY A 23 -6.52 20.03 -23.67
N ILE A 24 -7.12 20.46 -22.57
CA ILE A 24 -6.68 21.61 -21.76
C ILE A 24 -5.75 21.08 -20.67
N TRP A 25 -4.54 21.64 -20.57
CA TRP A 25 -3.53 21.16 -19.62
C TRP A 25 -3.22 22.17 -18.51
N THR A 26 -3.52 23.45 -18.74
CA THR A 26 -3.16 24.52 -17.82
C THR A 26 -4.37 25.33 -17.35
N ALA A 27 -4.26 25.93 -16.17
CA ALA A 27 -5.26 26.86 -15.66
C ALA A 27 -5.39 28.12 -16.53
N ALA A 28 -4.30 28.51 -17.24
CA ALA A 28 -4.32 29.65 -18.15
C ALA A 28 -5.15 29.34 -19.41
N ASP A 29 -5.03 28.13 -19.95
CA ASP A 29 -5.84 27.68 -21.09
C ASP A 29 -7.31 27.56 -20.71
N LEU A 30 -7.59 27.05 -19.51
CA LEU A 30 -8.94 26.99 -18.97
C LEU A 30 -9.54 28.38 -18.74
N TRP A 31 -8.75 29.35 -18.27
CA TRP A 31 -9.19 30.75 -18.16
C TRP A 31 -9.54 31.33 -19.53
N ARG A 32 -8.69 31.12 -20.55
CA ARG A 32 -8.97 31.60 -21.92
C ARG A 32 -10.27 31.03 -22.47
N ALA A 33 -10.58 29.78 -22.13
CA ALA A 33 -11.78 29.09 -22.63
C ALA A 33 -13.06 29.45 -21.86
N THR A 34 -12.97 29.68 -20.54
CA THR A 34 -14.14 29.83 -19.65
C THR A 34 -14.38 31.26 -19.17
N GLY A 35 -13.39 32.14 -19.29
CA GLY A 35 -13.40 33.48 -18.72
C GLY A 35 -13.37 33.52 -17.19
N VAL A 36 -13.16 32.38 -16.52
CA VAL A 36 -13.04 32.32 -15.05
C VAL A 36 -11.62 32.71 -14.64
N PRO A 37 -11.43 33.65 -13.69
CA PRO A 37 -10.10 34.12 -13.30
C PRO A 37 -9.14 32.98 -12.93
N GLN A 38 -7.90 33.08 -13.40
CA GLN A 38 -6.88 32.06 -13.18
C GLN A 38 -6.61 31.78 -11.69
N SER A 39 -6.73 32.78 -10.82
CA SER A 39 -6.61 32.61 -9.37
C SER A 39 -7.71 31.71 -8.80
N THR A 40 -8.96 31.93 -9.22
CA THR A 40 -10.12 31.11 -8.83
C THR A 40 -9.98 29.68 -9.34
N LEU A 41 -9.54 29.50 -10.60
CA LEU A 41 -9.25 28.18 -11.15
C LEU A 41 -8.13 27.47 -10.38
N GLY A 42 -7.08 28.21 -9.99
CA GLY A 42 -6.02 27.68 -9.13
C GLY A 42 -6.55 27.18 -7.78
N HIS A 43 -7.46 27.92 -7.15
CA HIS A 43 -8.09 27.47 -5.90
C HIS A 43 -8.96 26.23 -6.10
N TYR A 44 -9.74 26.15 -7.18
CA TYR A 44 -10.56 24.95 -7.44
C TYR A 44 -9.72 23.73 -7.80
N LEU A 45 -8.66 23.91 -8.59
CA LEU A 45 -7.69 22.85 -8.89
C LEU A 45 -6.93 22.41 -7.64
N GLY A 46 -6.74 23.30 -6.67
CA GLY A 46 -6.13 23.00 -5.37
C GLY A 46 -7.11 22.58 -4.28
N LEU A 47 -8.42 22.51 -4.55
CA LEU A 47 -9.47 22.27 -3.56
C LEU A 47 -9.43 23.25 -2.36
N LEU A 48 -8.94 24.47 -2.59
CA LEU A 48 -8.80 25.54 -1.59
C LEU A 48 -10.05 26.41 -1.47
N LEU A 49 -11.05 26.19 -2.32
CA LEU A 49 -12.33 26.90 -2.29
C LEU A 49 -13.47 25.89 -2.48
N PRO A 50 -14.52 25.92 -1.63
CA PRO A 50 -15.65 25.02 -1.80
C PRO A 50 -16.46 25.41 -3.04
N ALA A 51 -17.10 24.42 -3.67
CA ALA A 51 -17.89 24.63 -4.88
C ALA A 51 -19.20 25.39 -4.59
N ARG A 52 -19.79 25.17 -3.42
CA ARG A 52 -21.01 25.81 -2.94
C ARG A 52 -20.72 27.01 -2.03
N MET A 53 -21.69 27.89 -1.94
CA MET A 53 -21.74 28.99 -0.99
C MET A 53 -22.48 28.54 0.27
N LYS A 54 -22.44 29.37 1.33
CA LYS A 54 -23.12 29.09 2.61
C LYS A 54 -24.64 28.95 2.48
N ASN A 55 -25.23 29.50 1.42
CA ASN A 55 -26.66 29.39 1.12
C ASN A 55 -27.03 28.10 0.38
N GLY A 56 -26.06 27.21 0.10
CA GLY A 56 -26.26 25.95 -0.63
C GLY A 56 -26.21 26.08 -2.15
N GLU A 57 -26.14 27.29 -2.70
CA GLU A 57 -26.03 27.50 -4.14
C GLU A 57 -24.60 27.32 -4.64
N PHE A 58 -24.45 26.85 -5.88
CA PHE A 58 -23.15 26.79 -6.53
C PHE A 58 -22.61 28.18 -6.86
N ARG A 59 -21.30 28.34 -6.69
CA ARG A 59 -20.64 29.59 -7.05
C ARG A 59 -20.76 29.82 -8.57
N PRO A 60 -20.95 31.08 -9.04
CA PRO A 60 -21.09 31.37 -10.47
C PRO A 60 -19.92 30.90 -11.33
N ALA A 61 -18.71 30.84 -10.76
CA ALA A 61 -17.54 30.32 -11.45
C ALA A 61 -17.62 28.80 -11.67
N VAL A 62 -18.21 28.07 -10.71
CA VAL A 62 -18.47 26.63 -10.84
C VAL A 62 -19.54 26.37 -11.89
N ASN A 63 -20.63 27.14 -11.90
CA ASN A 63 -21.66 27.01 -12.93
C ASN A 63 -21.08 27.27 -14.33
N ARG A 64 -20.26 28.31 -14.49
CA ARG A 64 -19.56 28.56 -15.76
C ARG A 64 -18.66 27.41 -16.20
N LEU A 65 -17.97 26.77 -15.26
CA LEU A 65 -17.17 25.58 -15.56
C LEU A 65 -18.05 24.41 -15.97
N ALA A 66 -19.16 24.19 -15.28
CA ALA A 66 -20.11 23.12 -15.57
C ALA A 66 -20.73 23.29 -16.96
N ASP A 67 -21.13 24.51 -17.32
CA ASP A 67 -21.64 24.86 -18.65
C ASP A 67 -20.60 24.58 -19.74
N PHE A 68 -19.34 24.95 -19.49
CA PHE A 68 -18.23 24.73 -20.43
C PHE A 68 -17.93 23.23 -20.63
N PHE A 69 -17.86 22.46 -19.54
CA PHE A 69 -17.61 21.02 -19.59
C PHE A 69 -18.85 20.19 -19.95
N ARG A 70 -20.02 20.82 -20.09
CA ARG A 70 -21.32 20.18 -20.36
C ARG A 70 -21.66 19.08 -19.35
N CYS A 71 -21.41 19.34 -18.07
CA CYS A 71 -21.70 18.43 -16.96
C CYS A 71 -22.40 19.15 -15.81
N LEU A 72 -22.79 18.43 -14.76
CA LEU A 72 -23.34 19.06 -13.57
C LEU A 72 -22.20 19.69 -12.73
N PRO A 73 -22.48 20.76 -11.96
CA PRO A 73 -21.53 21.33 -11.00
C PRO A 73 -20.93 20.31 -10.02
N GLU A 74 -21.69 19.27 -9.68
CA GLU A 74 -21.29 18.19 -8.77
C GLU A 74 -20.25 17.26 -9.38
N ASP A 75 -20.24 17.10 -10.71
CA ASP A 75 -19.30 16.23 -11.42
C ASP A 75 -17.88 16.82 -11.50
N LEU A 76 -17.71 18.09 -11.11
CA LEU A 76 -16.43 18.79 -11.16
C LEU A 76 -15.63 18.68 -9.86
N PHE A 77 -16.25 18.24 -8.76
CA PHE A 77 -15.63 18.24 -7.44
C PHE A 77 -15.92 16.94 -6.70
N PRO A 78 -14.97 16.46 -5.87
CA PRO A 78 -15.27 15.40 -4.91
C PRO A 78 -16.44 15.82 -3.99
N PRO A 79 -17.36 14.92 -3.60
CA PRO A 79 -18.54 15.27 -2.79
C PRO A 79 -18.20 16.01 -1.49
N GLN A 80 -17.14 15.58 -0.81
CA GLN A 80 -16.63 16.21 0.42
C GLN A 80 -16.14 17.65 0.24
N HIS A 81 -15.86 18.08 -1.00
CA HIS A 81 -15.37 19.42 -1.34
C HIS A 81 -16.44 20.34 -1.95
N LEU A 82 -17.70 19.89 -1.98
CA LEU A 82 -18.81 20.75 -2.38
C LEU A 82 -19.00 21.88 -1.35
N ASP A 83 -18.98 21.54 -0.06
CA ASP A 83 -19.22 22.50 1.03
C ASP A 83 -17.97 22.83 1.86
N ALA A 84 -16.88 22.08 1.69
CA ALA A 84 -15.64 22.25 2.45
C ALA A 84 -14.39 22.40 1.56
N SER A 85 -13.40 23.15 2.04
CA SER A 85 -12.10 23.31 1.38
C SER A 85 -10.96 22.78 2.22
N LEU A 86 -9.85 22.46 1.56
CA LEU A 86 -8.60 22.19 2.25
C LEU A 86 -8.02 23.48 2.85
N PRO A 87 -7.46 23.45 4.06
CA PRO A 87 -6.75 24.59 4.63
C PRO A 87 -5.43 24.86 3.90
N LYS A 88 -4.78 23.79 3.40
CA LYS A 88 -3.59 23.83 2.54
C LYS A 88 -3.60 22.61 1.63
N ASN A 89 -3.09 22.77 0.41
CA ASN A 89 -3.02 21.71 -0.59
C ASN A 89 -1.59 21.19 -0.83
N ARG A 90 -0.60 21.72 -0.11
CA ARG A 90 0.80 21.28 -0.16
C ARG A 90 1.31 21.01 1.25
N GLY A 91 2.06 19.93 1.41
CA GLY A 91 2.71 19.56 2.66
C GLY A 91 4.08 18.95 2.41
N GLU A 92 4.98 19.10 3.38
CA GLU A 92 6.33 18.56 3.34
C GLU A 92 6.58 17.76 4.61
N PHE A 93 7.18 16.57 4.48
CA PHE A 93 7.49 15.71 5.61
C PHE A 93 8.69 14.81 5.33
N ALA A 94 9.44 14.52 6.40
CA ALA A 94 10.60 13.65 6.34
C ALA A 94 10.22 12.18 6.57
N VAL A 95 10.76 11.30 5.73
CA VAL A 95 10.50 9.85 5.72
C VAL A 95 11.79 9.06 5.51
N ASP A 96 11.73 7.75 5.80
CA ASP A 96 12.82 6.82 5.51
C ASP A 96 12.65 6.13 4.13
N LEU A 97 13.60 5.26 3.77
CA LEU A 97 13.60 4.58 2.47
C LEU A 97 12.38 3.65 2.27
N VAL A 98 11.89 3.01 3.34
CA VAL A 98 10.77 2.07 3.26
C VAL A 98 9.48 2.83 2.94
N ASP A 99 9.26 3.95 3.64
CA ASP A 99 8.14 4.86 3.40
C ASP A 99 8.17 5.48 1.98
N VAL A 100 9.36 5.84 1.47
CA VAL A 100 9.53 6.35 0.10
C VAL A 100 9.14 5.29 -0.93
N GLN A 101 9.64 4.07 -0.78
CA GLN A 101 9.31 2.96 -1.69
C GLN A 101 7.82 2.67 -1.69
N TRP A 102 7.16 2.79 -0.54
CA TRP A 102 5.71 2.67 -0.43
C TRP A 102 4.98 3.78 -1.18
N LEU A 103 5.38 5.04 -0.99
CA LEU A 103 4.74 6.19 -1.65
C LEU A 103 4.88 6.17 -3.18
N LEU A 104 5.99 5.62 -3.69
CA LEU A 104 6.27 5.55 -5.14
C LEU A 104 5.68 4.31 -5.82
N ALA A 105 5.35 3.26 -5.09
CA ALA A 105 4.87 2.00 -5.67
C ALA A 105 3.48 2.07 -6.34
N GLY A 106 2.79 3.21 -6.26
CA GLY A 106 1.54 3.45 -6.98
C GLY A 106 0.32 2.66 -6.44
N PRO A 107 -0.87 2.86 -7.05
CA PRO A 107 -2.13 2.31 -6.56
C PRO A 107 -2.25 0.78 -6.66
N GLU A 108 -1.36 0.09 -7.37
CA GLU A 108 -1.35 -1.38 -7.46
C GLU A 108 -1.09 -2.07 -6.11
N ARG A 109 -0.48 -1.40 -5.14
CA ARG A 109 -0.36 -1.89 -3.75
C ARG A 109 -1.45 -1.35 -2.80
N LEU A 110 -2.28 -0.39 -3.24
CA LEU A 110 -3.41 0.14 -2.47
C LEU A 110 -4.69 -0.69 -2.62
N ALA A 111 -4.65 -1.79 -3.39
CA ALA A 111 -5.82 -2.62 -3.70
C ALA A 111 -6.29 -3.54 -2.56
N LEU A 112 -5.66 -3.49 -1.38
CA LEU A 112 -6.09 -4.27 -0.22
C LEU A 112 -6.90 -3.37 0.74
N PRO A 113 -8.09 -3.80 1.18
CA PRO A 113 -8.90 -3.07 2.14
C PRO A 113 -8.13 -2.87 3.46
N ALA A 114 -8.54 -1.86 4.25
CA ALA A 114 -7.74 -1.35 5.38
C ALA A 114 -7.45 -2.40 6.46
N ASP A 115 -8.35 -3.35 6.63
CA ASP A 115 -8.22 -4.57 7.44
C ASP A 115 -7.12 -5.51 6.92
N GLU A 116 -7.08 -5.79 5.62
CA GLU A 116 -6.01 -6.59 5.02
C GLU A 116 -4.65 -5.88 5.10
N ARG A 117 -4.61 -4.55 4.99
CA ARG A 117 -3.39 -3.75 5.17
C ARG A 117 -2.84 -3.81 6.60
N ILE A 118 -3.73 -3.84 7.60
CA ILE A 118 -3.33 -3.98 9.01
C ILE A 118 -2.83 -5.41 9.25
N ALA A 119 -3.51 -6.40 8.68
CA ALA A 119 -3.09 -7.80 8.76
C ALA A 119 -1.71 -8.02 8.13
N GLU A 120 -1.45 -7.50 6.92
CA GLU A 120 -0.14 -7.59 6.28
C GLU A 120 0.97 -6.94 7.13
N LYS A 121 0.70 -5.75 7.66
CA LYS A 121 1.67 -5.06 8.52
C LYS A 121 1.95 -5.83 9.81
N ASN A 122 0.93 -6.42 10.42
CA ASN A 122 1.07 -7.23 11.63
C ASN A 122 1.89 -8.50 11.33
N VAL A 123 1.60 -9.20 10.23
CA VAL A 123 2.34 -10.39 9.79
C VAL A 123 3.81 -10.04 9.49
N ALA A 124 4.08 -8.96 8.76
CA ALA A 124 5.44 -8.52 8.46
C ALA A 124 6.22 -8.16 9.73
N THR A 125 5.56 -7.52 10.70
CA THR A 125 6.17 -7.17 12.00
C THR A 125 6.47 -8.43 12.82
N ALA A 126 5.53 -9.37 12.91
CA ALA A 126 5.71 -10.63 13.63
C ALA A 126 6.81 -11.51 13.02
N ILE A 127 6.90 -11.58 11.68
CA ILE A 127 8.00 -12.26 10.99
C ILE A 127 9.33 -11.61 11.34
N SER A 128 9.40 -10.27 11.33
CA SER A 128 10.61 -9.53 11.66
C SER A 128 11.06 -9.78 13.11
N GLU A 129 10.13 -9.79 14.07
CA GLU A 129 10.40 -10.11 15.47
C GLU A 129 10.87 -11.57 15.65
N ALA A 130 10.24 -12.51 14.95
CA ALA A 130 10.65 -13.91 14.98
C ALA A 130 12.06 -14.11 14.40
N LEU A 131 12.38 -13.42 13.30
CA LEU A 131 13.72 -13.43 12.70
C LEU A 131 14.78 -12.80 13.61
N ASN A 132 14.44 -11.73 14.34
CA ASN A 132 15.35 -11.08 15.29
C ASN A 132 15.78 -11.98 16.46
N ASN A 133 15.03 -13.04 16.75
CA ASN A 133 15.39 -14.03 17.75
C ASN A 133 16.35 -15.12 17.24
N LEU A 134 16.67 -15.12 15.94
CA LEU A 134 17.69 -15.96 15.34
C LEU A 134 19.07 -15.32 15.46
N THR A 135 20.13 -16.12 15.42
CA THR A 135 21.47 -15.54 15.26
C THR A 135 21.61 -14.93 13.88
N GLU A 136 22.49 -13.93 13.73
CA GLU A 136 22.72 -13.24 12.44
C GLU A 136 22.95 -14.22 11.27
N ARG A 137 23.71 -15.30 11.51
CA ARG A 137 23.95 -16.38 10.54
C ARG A 137 22.68 -17.17 10.19
N GLN A 138 21.83 -17.44 11.16
CA GLN A 138 20.55 -18.14 10.97
C GLN A 138 19.55 -17.26 10.23
N MET A 139 19.41 -16.01 10.66
CA MET A 139 18.56 -15.01 10.01
C MET A 139 18.97 -14.85 8.54
N ARG A 140 20.27 -14.72 8.26
CA ARG A 140 20.76 -14.56 6.88
C ARG A 140 20.44 -15.75 5.99
N VAL A 141 20.61 -16.98 6.48
CA VAL A 141 20.22 -18.19 5.73
C VAL A 141 18.72 -18.20 5.44
N ILE A 142 17.88 -17.89 6.44
CA ILE A 142 16.42 -17.88 6.28
C ILE A 142 15.98 -16.77 5.32
N GLN A 143 16.54 -15.56 5.42
CA GLN A 143 16.23 -14.46 4.51
C GLN A 143 16.57 -14.79 3.06
N LEU A 144 17.75 -15.36 2.81
CA LEU A 144 18.17 -15.74 1.45
C LEU A 144 17.36 -16.93 0.91
N ARG A 145 16.95 -17.86 1.79
CA ARG A 145 16.21 -19.06 1.41
C ARG A 145 14.78 -18.76 0.99
N TYR A 146 14.10 -17.90 1.74
CA TYR A 146 12.68 -17.56 1.52
C TYR A 146 12.48 -16.18 0.86
N GLY A 147 13.55 -15.52 0.43
CA GLY A 147 13.48 -14.28 -0.34
C GLY A 147 13.06 -13.04 0.45
N PHE A 148 13.19 -13.04 1.78
CA PHE A 148 12.89 -11.87 2.62
C PHE A 148 13.88 -10.70 2.41
N ASP A 149 14.97 -10.91 1.66
CA ASP A 149 15.91 -9.86 1.27
C ASP A 149 15.55 -9.16 -0.05
N GLY A 150 14.38 -9.49 -0.63
CA GLY A 150 13.92 -8.92 -1.90
C GLY A 150 14.56 -9.54 -3.14
N GLY A 151 15.45 -10.52 -2.99
CA GLY A 151 16.15 -11.21 -4.09
C GLY A 151 15.49 -12.50 -4.58
N GLY A 152 14.32 -12.86 -4.05
CA GLY A 152 13.64 -14.13 -4.31
C GLY A 152 14.26 -15.32 -3.59
N GLU A 153 13.62 -16.49 -3.70
CA GLU A 153 14.10 -17.74 -3.08
C GLU A 153 15.41 -18.20 -3.73
N ARG A 154 16.40 -18.55 -2.92
CA ARG A 154 17.69 -19.10 -3.39
C ARG A 154 17.86 -20.56 -2.99
N THR A 155 18.57 -21.31 -3.82
CA THR A 155 18.93 -22.71 -3.55
C THR A 155 20.02 -22.81 -2.49
N TYR A 156 20.15 -23.95 -1.81
CA TYR A 156 21.22 -24.16 -0.83
C TYR A 156 22.62 -23.99 -1.41
N SER A 157 22.82 -24.31 -2.69
CA SER A 157 24.09 -24.10 -3.40
C SER A 157 24.41 -22.62 -3.54
N GLU A 158 23.43 -21.81 -3.93
CA GLU A 158 23.59 -20.36 -4.07
C GLU A 158 23.81 -19.69 -2.71
N ILE A 159 23.06 -20.09 -1.69
CA ILE A 159 23.22 -19.58 -0.33
C ILE A 159 24.59 -19.94 0.23
N GLY A 160 25.05 -21.17 0.01
CA GLY A 160 26.38 -21.63 0.43
C GLY A 160 27.50 -20.80 -0.20
N LYS A 161 27.37 -20.46 -1.49
CA LYS A 161 28.31 -19.56 -2.18
C LYS A 161 28.30 -18.14 -1.60
N VAL A 162 27.12 -17.60 -1.27
CA VAL A 162 26.97 -16.25 -0.72
C VAL A 162 27.53 -16.13 0.70
N ILE A 163 27.35 -17.16 1.54
CA ILE A 163 27.78 -17.15 2.95
C ILE A 163 29.18 -17.75 3.12
N GLY A 164 29.73 -18.40 2.10
CA GLY A 164 31.04 -19.06 2.14
C GLY A 164 31.04 -20.35 2.96
N VAL A 165 29.93 -21.12 2.91
CA VAL A 165 29.77 -22.37 3.67
C VAL A 165 29.31 -23.51 2.77
N THR A 166 29.48 -24.76 3.22
CA THR A 166 29.02 -25.94 2.47
C THR A 166 27.50 -26.04 2.44
N VAL A 167 26.97 -26.72 1.42
CA VAL A 167 25.53 -26.97 1.25
C VAL A 167 24.91 -27.64 2.49
N GLU A 168 25.61 -28.62 3.08
CA GLU A 168 25.12 -29.30 4.29
C GLU A 168 25.14 -28.39 5.51
N CYS A 169 26.10 -27.47 5.61
CA CYS A 169 26.12 -26.45 6.66
C CYS A 169 24.92 -25.51 6.55
N VAL A 170 24.55 -25.08 5.34
CA VAL A 170 23.31 -24.28 5.11
C VAL A 170 22.08 -25.05 5.58
N ARG A 171 21.97 -26.34 5.23
CA ARG A 171 20.85 -27.21 5.63
C ARG A 171 20.76 -27.35 7.15
N GLN A 172 21.89 -27.49 7.83
CA GLN A 172 21.95 -27.58 9.29
C GLN A 172 21.53 -26.27 9.95
N ILE A 173 22.04 -25.13 9.46
CA ILE A 173 21.69 -23.81 9.98
C ILE A 173 20.20 -23.53 9.80
N GLU A 174 19.63 -23.85 8.64
CA GLU A 174 18.19 -23.74 8.35
C GLU A 174 17.38 -24.61 9.32
N LYS A 175 17.75 -25.88 9.51
CA LYS A 175 17.04 -26.79 10.42
C LYS A 175 17.03 -26.27 11.87
N VAL A 176 18.15 -25.71 12.33
CA VAL A 176 18.25 -25.11 13.68
C VAL A 176 17.42 -23.83 13.78
N ALA A 177 17.45 -22.99 12.75
CA ALA A 177 16.65 -21.77 12.68
C ALA A 177 15.14 -22.08 12.69
N LEU A 178 14.68 -23.01 11.84
CA LEU A 178 13.29 -23.46 11.80
C LEU A 178 12.84 -24.08 13.12
N ARG A 179 13.72 -24.80 13.82
CA ARG A 179 13.39 -25.33 15.16
C ARG A 179 13.17 -24.21 16.18
N ARG A 180 13.96 -23.13 16.11
CA ARG A 180 13.79 -21.96 16.99
C ARG A 180 12.50 -21.21 16.67
N LEU A 181 12.23 -20.97 15.39
CA LEU A 181 10.99 -20.33 14.92
C LEU A 181 9.72 -21.10 15.31
N ARG A 182 9.82 -22.43 15.47
CA ARG A 182 8.71 -23.30 15.92
C ARG A 182 8.58 -23.40 17.45
N ALA A 183 9.41 -22.73 18.23
CA ALA A 183 9.23 -22.71 19.67
C ALA A 183 7.90 -22.03 20.02
N ARG A 184 7.18 -22.56 21.01
CA ARG A 184 5.79 -22.17 21.33
C ARG A 184 5.58 -20.67 21.42
N SER A 185 6.49 -19.94 22.06
CA SER A 185 6.45 -18.49 22.16
C SER A 185 6.54 -17.76 20.81
N GLN A 186 7.34 -18.26 19.87
CA GLN A 186 7.51 -17.64 18.54
C GLN A 186 6.40 -18.08 17.57
N SER A 187 5.91 -19.31 17.70
CA SER A 187 4.75 -19.76 16.93
C SER A 187 3.48 -19.02 17.32
N ASP A 188 3.32 -18.67 18.61
CA ASP A 188 2.16 -17.92 19.09
C ASP A 188 2.17 -16.49 18.52
N VAL A 189 3.32 -15.79 18.53
CA VAL A 189 3.47 -14.44 17.92
C VAL A 189 3.13 -14.43 16.43
N ILE A 190 3.60 -15.42 15.68
CA ILE A 190 3.30 -15.52 14.24
C ILE A 190 1.83 -15.89 14.01
N ARG A 191 1.28 -16.82 14.81
CA ARG A 191 -0.11 -17.28 14.69
C ARG A 191 -1.11 -16.17 15.01
N ASP A 192 -0.86 -15.41 16.07
CA ASP A 192 -1.70 -14.30 16.50
C ASP A 192 -1.71 -13.18 15.45
N ALA A 193 -0.57 -12.93 14.79
CA ALA A 193 -0.48 -11.97 13.69
C ALA A 193 -1.20 -12.43 12.41
N THR A 194 -1.30 -13.74 12.17
CA THR A 194 -2.04 -14.31 11.03
C THR A 194 -3.55 -14.47 11.26
N GLY A 195 -4.06 -14.11 12.45
CA GLY A 195 -5.48 -14.00 12.81
C GLY A 195 -6.38 -15.12 12.30
N GLU A 196 -6.61 -16.19 13.08
CA GLU A 196 -7.66 -17.23 12.91
C GLU A 196 -7.93 -17.78 11.47
N LEU A 197 -7.02 -17.57 10.52
CA LEU A 197 -7.08 -18.17 9.18
C LEU A 197 -6.60 -19.63 9.16
N SER A 198 -6.20 -20.17 10.32
CA SER A 198 -5.52 -21.45 10.45
C SER A 198 -6.41 -22.65 10.78
N ASP A 199 -7.66 -22.49 11.22
CA ASP A 199 -8.45 -23.68 11.62
C ASP A 199 -9.41 -24.20 10.55
N GLU A 200 -10.01 -23.34 9.71
CA GLU A 200 -10.95 -23.80 8.68
C GLU A 200 -10.29 -24.07 7.31
N ARG A 201 -9.39 -23.19 6.83
CA ARG A 201 -8.70 -23.42 5.54
C ARG A 201 -7.70 -24.58 5.60
N PHE A 202 -7.08 -24.80 6.76
CA PHE A 202 -6.13 -25.91 6.96
C PHE A 202 -6.83 -27.28 7.07
N LYS A 203 -8.06 -27.32 7.62
CA LYS A 203 -8.94 -28.52 7.58
C LYS A 203 -9.44 -28.84 6.17
N LEU A 204 -9.66 -27.83 5.33
CA LEU A 204 -10.13 -28.02 3.96
C LEU A 204 -9.02 -28.50 3.01
N LEU A 205 -7.76 -28.15 3.28
CA LEU A 205 -6.59 -28.59 2.50
C LEU A 205 -6.09 -30.00 2.88
N HIS A 206 -6.53 -30.55 4.01
CA HIS A 206 -6.24 -31.91 4.45
C HIS A 206 -7.53 -32.62 4.91
N PRO A 207 -8.26 -33.31 4.00
CA PRO A 207 -9.30 -34.21 4.45
C PRO A 207 -8.70 -35.26 5.40
N PRO A 208 -9.44 -35.68 6.45
CA PRO A 208 -8.95 -36.72 7.36
C PRO A 208 -8.58 -37.95 6.54
N ALA A 209 -7.41 -38.51 6.83
CA ALA A 209 -6.93 -39.73 6.19
C ALA A 209 -8.06 -40.75 6.15
N VAL A 210 -8.49 -41.12 4.95
CA VAL A 210 -9.41 -42.24 4.74
C VAL A 210 -8.78 -43.43 5.44
N ALA A 211 -9.46 -43.96 6.46
CA ALA A 211 -9.02 -45.15 7.18
C ALA A 211 -8.72 -46.25 6.14
N PRO A 212 -7.60 -46.99 6.26
CA PRO A 212 -7.33 -48.07 5.33
C PRO A 212 -8.51 -49.04 5.37
N ALA A 213 -9.09 -49.30 4.19
CA ALA A 213 -10.13 -50.30 4.04
C ALA A 213 -9.62 -51.62 4.61
N GLU A 214 -10.38 -52.20 5.55
CA GLU A 214 -10.16 -53.57 6.00
C GLU A 214 -10.18 -54.47 4.76
N PRO A 215 -9.17 -55.34 4.56
CA PRO A 215 -9.24 -56.31 3.49
C PRO A 215 -10.38 -57.28 3.81
N ALA A 216 -11.38 -57.31 2.92
CA ALA A 216 -12.39 -58.34 2.92
C ALA A 216 -11.76 -59.67 2.46
N PHE A 217 -11.82 -60.66 3.35
CA PHE A 217 -11.49 -62.08 3.22
C PHE A 217 -10.01 -62.48 3.32
#